data_AF-A0A813HLM0-F1
#
_entry.id   AF-A0A813HLM0-F1
#
_cell.length_a   1.000
_cell.length_b   1.000
_cell.length_c   1.000
_cell.angle_alpha   90.00
_cell.angle_beta   90.00
_cell.angle_gamma   90.00
#
_symmetry.space_group_name_H-M   'P 1'
#
loop_
_entity.id
_entity.type
_entity.pdbx_description
1 polymer ?
#
loop_
_entity_poly.entity_id
_entity_poly.type
_entity_poly.pdbx_seq_one_letter_code
_entity_poly.pdbx_strand_id
1 'polypeptide(L)'
;ASRTELRTAPKVVKVSYVCQAFIFVRAEIGRGFDLLRIPSFAAIVLQGVFGSIPWNAMGFLTMYLLQCGHTSQAAAAVASSVLVGKAVGGFLGGVAGDAIAVRCPRHGRPCLAQVSVLGGIPFVIALVLSAPHLAAPKL
;
A
#
# COMPACT_ATOMS: atom_id res chain seq x y z
N ALA A 1 -49.44 -35.08 -22.41
CA ALA A 1 -48.63 -34.98 -23.65
C ALA A 1 -48.47 -33.50 -23.97
N SER A 2 -47.33 -32.91 -24.25
CA SER A 2 -45.99 -33.44 -24.45
C SER A 2 -45.09 -32.21 -24.67
N ARG A 3 -43.99 -32.14 -23.92
CA ARG A 3 -42.63 -31.86 -24.39
C ARG A 3 -42.34 -30.53 -25.13
N THR A 4 -41.25 -29.92 -24.67
CA THR A 4 -40.25 -29.16 -25.46
C THR A 4 -40.54 -27.69 -25.78
N GLU A 5 -40.45 -26.81 -24.78
CA GLU A 5 -39.98 -25.43 -24.97
C GLU A 5 -38.87 -25.14 -23.94
N LEU A 6 -37.85 -26.02 -23.89
CA LEU A 6 -36.54 -25.66 -23.35
C LEU A 6 -35.88 -24.74 -24.39
N ARG A 7 -36.35 -23.49 -24.45
CA ARG A 7 -35.76 -22.45 -25.29
C ARG A 7 -34.40 -22.10 -24.72
N THR A 8 -33.39 -22.72 -25.32
CA THR A 8 -31.97 -22.48 -25.08
C THR A 8 -31.66 -20.99 -25.13
N ALA A 9 -31.31 -20.40 -23.99
CA ALA A 9 -30.76 -19.05 -23.94
C ALA A 9 -29.52 -19.01 -24.85
N PRO A 10 -29.44 -18.08 -25.82
CA PRO A 10 -28.39 -18.09 -26.83
C PRO A 10 -27.03 -17.80 -26.16
N LYS A 11 -26.11 -18.79 -26.21
CA LYS A 11 -24.71 -18.66 -25.75
C LYS A 11 -23.95 -17.49 -26.40
N VAL A 12 -24.46 -16.95 -27.50
CA VAL A 12 -23.87 -15.88 -28.32
C VAL A 12 -23.80 -14.54 -27.59
N VAL A 13 -24.71 -14.27 -26.64
CA VAL A 13 -24.74 -13.00 -25.89
C VAL A 13 -23.55 -12.86 -24.93
N LYS A 14 -23.06 -13.96 -24.32
CA LYS A 14 -21.94 -13.93 -23.38
C LYS A 14 -20.59 -13.58 -24.02
N VAL A 15 -20.38 -13.94 -25.29
CA VAL A 15 -19.12 -13.66 -26.03
C VAL A 15 -18.96 -12.16 -26.32
N SER A 16 -20.07 -11.45 -26.53
CA SER A 16 -20.05 -10.00 -26.78
C SER A 16 -19.58 -9.20 -25.57
N TYR A 17 -20.01 -9.55 -24.35
CA TYR A 17 -19.56 -8.87 -23.12
C TYR A 17 -18.07 -9.06 -22.83
N VAL A 18 -17.51 -10.25 -23.08
CA VAL A 18 -16.08 -10.50 -22.85
C VAL A 18 -15.23 -9.67 -23.81
N CYS A 19 -15.59 -9.64 -25.09
CA CYS A 19 -14.88 -8.81 -26.07
C CYS A 19 -15.02 -7.31 -25.76
N GLN A 20 -16.23 -6.86 -25.36
CA GLN A 20 -16.48 -5.48 -24.94
C GLN A 20 -15.68 -5.10 -23.68
N ALA A 21 -15.56 -6.02 -22.72
CA ALA A 21 -14.77 -5.81 -21.50
C ALA A 21 -13.28 -5.66 -21.82
N PHE A 22 -12.73 -6.46 -22.73
CA PHE A 22 -11.33 -6.31 -23.15
C PHE A 22 -11.06 -4.99 -23.87
N ILE A 23 -11.96 -4.56 -24.77
CA ILE A 23 -11.81 -3.28 -25.47
C ILE A 23 -11.92 -2.11 -24.49
N PHE A 24 -12.87 -2.17 -23.55
CA PHE A 24 -13.04 -1.17 -22.50
C PHE A 24 -11.81 -1.09 -21.60
N VAL A 25 -11.28 -2.23 -21.13
CA VAL A 25 -10.07 -2.29 -20.30
C VAL A 25 -8.87 -1.72 -21.06
N ARG A 26 -8.68 -2.06 -22.34
CA ARG A 26 -7.58 -1.51 -23.15
C ARG A 26 -7.72 0.00 -23.36
N ALA A 27 -8.94 0.48 -23.61
CA ALA A 27 -9.22 1.91 -23.76
C ALA A 27 -8.98 2.69 -22.46
N GLU A 28 -9.38 2.12 -21.32
CA GLU A 28 -9.19 2.73 -20.01
C GLU A 28 -7.72 2.76 -19.59
N ILE A 29 -6.95 1.70 -19.89
CA ILE A 29 -5.50 1.68 -19.73
C ILE A 29 -4.85 2.79 -20.55
N GLY A 30 -5.28 2.99 -21.81
CA GLY A 30 -4.79 4.06 -22.68
C GLY A 30 -5.03 5.46 -22.08
N ARG A 31 -6.22 5.69 -21.52
CA ARG A 31 -6.56 6.94 -20.79
C ARG A 31 -5.70 7.12 -19.55
N GLY A 32 -5.39 6.04 -18.84
CA GLY A 32 -4.46 6.00 -17.71
C GLY A 32 -3.08 6.56 -18.06
N PHE A 33 -2.56 6.22 -19.25
CA PHE A 33 -1.26 6.73 -19.72
C PHE A 33 -1.31 8.22 -20.09
N ASP A 34 -2.44 8.75 -20.56
CA ASP A 34 -2.60 10.19 -20.81
C ASP A 34 -2.51 11.03 -19.53
N LEU A 35 -2.94 10.48 -18.37
CA LEU A 35 -2.77 11.17 -17.08
C LEU A 35 -1.30 11.37 -16.71
N LEU A 36 -0.38 10.50 -17.18
CA LEU A 36 1.05 10.64 -16.94
C LEU A 36 1.67 11.85 -17.66
N ARG A 37 0.95 12.47 -18.61
CA ARG A 37 1.38 13.75 -19.21
C ARG A 37 1.28 14.92 -18.23
N ILE A 38 0.50 14.79 -17.17
CA ILE A 38 0.39 15.80 -16.13
C ILE A 38 1.58 15.64 -15.17
N PRO A 39 2.53 16.59 -15.11
CA PRO A 39 3.78 16.42 -14.35
C PRO A 39 3.53 16.16 -12.87
N SER A 40 2.54 16.83 -12.27
CA SER A 40 2.15 16.62 -10.87
C SER A 40 1.63 15.21 -10.62
N PHE A 41 0.86 14.65 -11.55
CA PHE A 41 0.35 13.28 -11.43
C PHE A 41 1.48 12.27 -11.59
N ALA A 42 2.36 12.47 -12.57
CA ALA A 42 3.55 11.64 -12.75
C ALA A 42 4.44 11.64 -11.51
N ALA A 43 4.64 12.79 -10.86
CA ALA A 43 5.40 12.89 -9.62
C ALA A 43 4.77 12.08 -8.46
N ILE A 44 3.45 12.13 -8.31
CA ILE A 44 2.71 11.35 -7.29
C ILE A 44 2.83 9.85 -7.57
N VAL A 45 2.67 9.43 -8.84
CA VAL A 45 2.83 8.03 -9.24
C VAL A 45 4.25 7.56 -8.97
N LEU A 46 5.26 8.34 -9.36
CA LEU A 46 6.67 8.03 -9.16
C LEU A 46 7.01 7.91 -7.67
N GLN A 47 6.51 8.83 -6.85
CA GLN A 47 6.64 8.75 -5.39
C GLN A 47 5.97 7.48 -4.83
N GLY A 48 4.81 7.08 -5.35
CA GLY A 48 4.15 5.84 -4.97
C GLY A 48 4.96 4.59 -5.33
N VAL A 49 5.58 4.57 -6.51
CA VAL A 49 6.45 3.47 -6.97
C VAL A 49 7.66 3.35 -6.07
N PHE A 50 8.41 4.45 -5.85
CA PHE A 50 9.57 4.43 -4.96
C PHE A 50 9.19 4.15 -3.51
N GLY A 51 8.09 4.71 -3.04
CA GLY A 51 7.57 4.49 -1.69
C GLY A 51 7.18 3.04 -1.43
N SER A 52 6.76 2.30 -2.46
CA SER A 52 6.38 0.89 -2.33
C SER A 52 7.59 -0.02 -2.05
N ILE A 53 8.80 0.38 -2.44
CA ILE A 53 10.03 -0.41 -2.26
C ILE A 53 10.31 -0.72 -0.77
N PRO A 54 10.44 0.28 0.14
CA PRO A 54 10.69 0.01 1.54
C PRO A 54 9.54 -0.73 2.23
N TRP A 55 8.28 -0.49 1.84
CA TRP A 55 7.14 -1.23 2.39
C TRP A 55 7.19 -2.72 2.03
N ASN A 56 7.54 -3.05 0.79
CA ASN A 56 7.74 -4.44 0.38
C ASN A 56 8.92 -5.07 1.13
N ALA A 57 10.03 -4.35 1.33
CA ALA A 57 11.16 -4.84 2.11
C ALA A 57 10.80 -5.08 3.58
N MET A 58 10.01 -4.21 4.20
CA MET A 58 9.53 -4.39 5.58
C MET A 58 8.59 -5.60 5.73
N GLY A 59 7.97 -6.08 4.65
CA GLY A 59 7.25 -7.36 4.65
C GLY A 59 8.14 -8.56 4.99
N PHE A 60 9.44 -8.47 4.72
CA PHE A 60 10.42 -9.51 5.04
C PHE A 60 11.11 -9.31 6.41
N LEU A 61 10.69 -8.32 7.20
CA LEU A 61 11.32 -7.99 8.48
C LEU A 61 11.36 -9.19 9.44
N THR A 62 10.29 -9.98 9.52
CA THR A 62 10.24 -11.19 10.35
C THR A 62 11.30 -12.21 9.94
N MET A 63 11.45 -12.45 8.63
CA MET A 63 12.45 -13.37 8.09
C MET A 63 13.87 -12.86 8.37
N TYR A 64 14.10 -11.55 8.20
CA TYR A 64 15.37 -10.93 8.52
C TYR A 64 15.75 -11.11 9.99
N LEU A 65 14.81 -10.90 10.93
CA LEU A 65 15.06 -11.08 12.35
C LEU A 65 15.39 -12.54 12.70
N LEU A 66 14.72 -13.51 12.07
CA LEU A 66 15.06 -14.93 12.21
C LEU A 66 16.48 -15.21 11.72
N GLN A 67 16.90 -14.63 10.60
CA GLN A 67 18.26 -14.78 10.05
C GLN A 67 19.33 -14.15 10.95
N CYS A 68 18.97 -13.11 11.72
CA CYS A 68 19.84 -12.52 12.74
C CYS A 68 19.96 -13.37 14.03
N GLY A 69 19.26 -14.50 14.14
CA GLY A 69 19.30 -15.39 15.29
C GLY A 69 18.24 -15.10 16.36
N HIS A 70 17.25 -14.24 16.09
CA HIS A 70 16.14 -14.01 17.03
C HIS A 70 15.14 -15.17 17.03
N THR A 71 14.47 -15.37 18.17
CA THR A 71 13.41 -16.38 18.29
C THR A 71 12.18 -16.01 17.45
N SER A 72 11.44 -17.02 17.00
CA SER A 72 10.20 -16.83 16.24
C SER A 72 9.16 -16.00 16.99
N GLN A 73 9.08 -16.16 18.31
CA GLN A 73 8.21 -15.39 19.18
C GLN A 73 8.61 -13.91 19.23
N ALA A 74 9.90 -13.60 19.36
CA ALA A 74 10.38 -12.22 19.37
C ALA A 74 10.18 -11.54 18.01
N ALA A 75 10.49 -12.24 16.92
CA ALA A 75 10.28 -11.71 15.57
C ALA A 75 8.79 -11.45 15.27
N ALA A 76 7.89 -12.37 15.66
CA ALA A 76 6.46 -12.21 15.51
C ALA A 76 5.89 -11.08 16.39
N ALA A 77 6.43 -10.90 17.61
CA ALA A 77 6.05 -9.79 18.48
C ALA A 77 6.43 -8.43 17.86
N VAL A 78 7.64 -8.31 17.30
CA VAL A 78 8.07 -7.09 16.61
C VAL A 78 7.19 -6.84 15.37
N ALA A 79 6.96 -7.84 14.53
CA ALA A 79 6.14 -7.69 13.33
C ALA A 79 4.68 -7.30 13.65
N SER A 80 4.09 -7.90 14.68
CA SER A 80 2.72 -7.56 15.11
C SER A 80 2.65 -6.17 15.75
N SER A 81 3.69 -5.73 16.49
CA SER A 81 3.77 -4.36 17.01
C SER A 81 3.79 -3.31 15.90
N VAL A 82 4.47 -3.58 14.78
CA VAL A 82 4.45 -2.70 13.59
C VAL A 82 3.04 -2.60 13.01
N LEU A 83 2.30 -3.72 12.94
CA LEU A 83 0.92 -3.72 12.44
C LEU A 83 -0.03 -2.91 13.35
N VAL A 84 0.08 -3.10 14.67
CA VAL A 84 -0.68 -2.31 15.66
C VAL A 84 -0.31 -0.83 15.55
N GLY A 85 0.99 -0.52 15.46
CA GLY A 85 1.48 0.85 15.26
C GLY A 85 0.92 1.50 14.00
N LYS A 86 0.81 0.76 12.89
CA LYS A 86 0.16 1.26 11.66
C LYS A 86 -1.33 1.54 11.85
N ALA A 87 -2.05 0.69 12.57
CA ALA A 87 -3.47 0.90 12.84
C ALA A 87 -3.70 2.13 13.72
N VAL A 88 -2.96 2.23 14.82
CA VAL A 88 -3.02 3.37 15.76
C VAL A 88 -2.56 4.66 15.07
N GLY A 89 -1.45 4.62 14.35
CA GLY A 89 -0.92 5.76 13.60
C GLY A 89 -1.87 6.23 12.50
N GLY A 90 -2.53 5.31 11.79
CA GLY A 90 -3.55 5.64 10.80
C GLY A 90 -4.77 6.34 11.42
N PHE A 91 -5.25 5.84 12.56
CA PHE A 91 -6.36 6.45 13.30
C PHE A 91 -5.99 7.86 13.82
N LEU A 92 -4.87 7.98 14.54
CA LEU A 92 -4.41 9.25 15.08
C LEU A 92 -4.07 10.26 13.97
N GLY A 93 -3.44 9.81 12.89
CA GLY A 93 -3.13 10.63 11.73
C GLY A 93 -4.38 11.15 11.02
N GLY A 94 -5.43 10.32 10.95
CA GLY A 94 -6.74 10.74 10.44
C GLY A 94 -7.37 11.83 11.30
N VAL A 95 -7.50 11.60 12.60
CA VAL A 95 -8.07 12.59 13.54
C VAL A 95 -7.28 13.90 13.53
N ALA A 96 -5.95 13.82 13.60
CA ALA A 96 -5.09 15.00 13.56
C ALA A 96 -5.15 15.72 12.19
N GLY A 97 -5.20 14.96 11.10
CA GLY A 97 -5.35 15.50 9.74
C GLY A 97 -6.66 16.25 9.55
N ASP A 98 -7.75 15.73 10.12
CA ASP A 98 -9.08 16.33 10.06
C ASP A 98 -9.14 17.61 10.91
N ALA A 99 -8.59 17.57 12.12
CA ALA A 99 -8.50 18.73 13.00
C ALA A 99 -7.70 19.89 12.37
N ILE A 100 -6.58 19.58 11.70
CA ILE A 100 -5.75 20.57 11.03
C ILE A 100 -6.39 21.04 9.72
N ALA A 101 -7.14 20.19 9.01
CA ALA A 101 -7.88 20.60 7.82
C ALA A 101 -8.95 21.67 8.13
N VAL A 102 -9.60 21.59 9.29
CA VAL A 102 -10.58 22.60 9.73
C VAL A 102 -9.93 23.97 9.93
N ARG A 103 -8.69 24.03 10.44
CA ARG A 103 -7.94 25.28 10.63
C ARG A 103 -7.24 25.77 9.36
N CYS A 104 -6.78 24.85 8.50
CA CYS A 104 -6.01 25.14 7.29
C CYS A 104 -6.56 24.34 6.09
N PRO A 105 -7.63 24.83 5.41
CA PRO A 105 -8.39 24.05 4.43
C PRO A 105 -7.60 23.59 3.19
N ARG A 106 -6.56 24.34 2.80
CA ARG A 106 -5.82 24.08 1.54
C ARG A 106 -4.53 23.29 1.72
N HIS A 107 -3.87 23.38 2.87
CA HIS A 107 -2.52 22.83 3.07
C HIS A 107 -2.35 22.03 4.36
N GLY A 108 -3.38 21.96 5.21
CA GLY A 108 -3.30 21.35 6.53
C GLY A 108 -2.90 19.88 6.50
N ARG A 109 -3.57 19.07 5.67
CA ARG A 109 -3.28 17.63 5.54
C ARG A 109 -1.92 17.34 4.88
N PRO A 110 -1.52 17.97 3.76
CA PRO A 110 -0.20 17.76 3.19
C PRO A 110 0.95 18.12 4.15
N CYS A 111 0.83 19.24 4.87
CA CYS A 111 1.86 19.66 5.83
C CYS A 111 2.02 18.66 6.98
N LEU A 112 0.90 18.21 7.57
CA LEU A 112 0.93 17.19 8.61
C LEU A 112 1.54 15.87 8.11
N ALA A 113 1.18 15.43 6.90
CA ALA A 113 1.74 14.23 6.30
C ALA A 113 3.25 14.35 6.09
N GLN A 114 3.73 15.50 5.61
CA GLN A 114 5.16 15.76 5.43
C GLN A 114 5.92 15.74 6.76
N VAL A 115 5.39 16.41 7.80
CA VAL A 115 6.00 16.40 9.15
C VAL A 115 6.05 14.99 9.72
N SER A 116 4.97 14.21 9.58
CA SER A 116 4.93 12.83 10.03
C SER A 116 5.95 11.95 9.31
N VAL A 117 6.11 12.11 8.00
CA VAL A 117 7.09 11.34 7.21
C VAL A 117 8.52 11.76 7.56
N LEU A 118 8.79 13.06 7.69
CA LEU A 118 10.10 13.59 8.07
C LEU A 118 10.52 13.14 9.48
N GLY A 119 9.59 12.98 10.41
CA GLY A 119 9.85 12.40 11.73
C GLY A 119 9.98 10.87 11.71
N GLY A 120 9.23 10.19 10.85
CA GLY A 120 9.27 8.73 10.73
C GLY A 120 10.57 8.20 10.10
N ILE A 121 11.14 8.90 9.12
CA ILE A 121 12.40 8.50 8.46
C ILE A 121 13.57 8.31 9.46
N PRO A 122 13.95 9.29 10.30
CA PRO A 122 15.05 9.13 11.24
C PRO A 122 14.75 8.05 12.29
N PHE A 123 13.48 7.86 12.68
CA PHE A 123 13.08 6.80 13.59
C PHE A 123 13.34 5.41 12.98
N VAL A 124 12.94 5.19 11.72
CA VAL A 124 13.18 3.93 11.02
C VAL A 124 14.67 3.69 10.80
N ILE A 125 15.44 4.73 10.45
CA ILE A 125 16.90 4.63 10.31
C ILE A 125 17.54 4.21 11.65
N ALA A 126 17.16 4.87 12.75
CA ALA A 126 17.66 4.51 14.08
C ALA A 126 17.31 3.06 14.44
N LEU A 127 16.09 2.62 14.14
CA LEU A 127 15.64 1.25 14.39
C LEU A 127 16.47 0.22 13.59
N VAL A 128 16.68 0.45 12.30
CA VAL A 128 17.49 -0.45 11.44
C VAL A 128 18.96 -0.48 11.87
N LEU A 129 19.53 0.68 12.24
CA LEU A 129 20.90 0.75 12.74
C LEU A 129 21.07 0.09 14.12
N SER A 130 20.04 0.10 14.96
CA SER A 130 20.07 -0.55 16.28
C SER A 130 19.89 -2.07 16.23
N ALA A 131 19.25 -2.59 15.18
CA ALA A 131 19.01 -4.02 14.99
C ALA A 131 20.27 -4.90 15.09
N PRO A 132 21.41 -4.60 14.42
CA PRO A 132 22.64 -5.38 14.58
C PRO A 132 23.31 -5.26 15.95
N HIS A 133 23.00 -4.25 16.76
CA HIS A 133 23.54 -4.13 18.13
C HIS A 133 22.74 -4.96 19.15
N LEU A 134 21.46 -5.21 18.89
CA LEU A 134 20.64 -6.16 19.66
C LEU A 134 20.86 -7.62 19.22
N ALA A 135 21.35 -7.81 18.00
CA ALA A 135 21.73 -9.09 17.42
C ALA A 135 23.26 -9.28 17.43
N ALA A 136 23.86 -9.57 18.58
CA ALA A 136 25.19 -10.17 18.64
C ALA A 136 25.29 -11.14 19.83
N PRO A 137 25.87 -12.35 19.66
CA PRO A 137 27.05 -12.59 18.85
C PRO A 137 26.84 -13.41 17.58
N LYS A 138 27.75 -13.15 16.62
CA LYS A 138 28.10 -14.00 15.49
C LYS A 138 28.97 -15.16 15.99
N LEU A 139 28.71 -16.36 15.45
CA LEU A 139 29.40 -17.65 15.66
C LEU A 139 29.35 -18.23 17.08
#